data_AF-A0A318SL73-F1
#
_entry.id   AF-A0A318SL73-F1
#
_cell.length_a   1.000
_cell.length_b   1.000
_cell.length_c   1.000
_cell.angle_alpha   90.00
_cell.angle_beta   90.00
_cell.angle_gamma   90.00
#
_symmetry.space_group_name_H-M   'P 1'
#
loop_
_entity.id
_entity.type
_entity.pdbx_description
1 polymer ?
#
loop_
_entity_poly.entity_id
_entity_poly.type
_entity_poly.pdbx_seq_one_letter_code
_entity_poly.pdbx_strand_id
1 'polypeptide(L)'
;MYFDVLENLTAEDRRRLAEHGVPSSRISEWRSANRLPTRSQALALATVKNLDFGVLERELTILEMKKDSEKNAGFQHLMTRLKGAWQFS
;
A
#
# COMPACT_ATOMS: atom_id res chain seq x y z
N MET A 1 2.98 3.39 8.14
CA MET A 1 2.97 4.61 7.30
C MET A 1 1.77 4.63 6.37
N TYR A 2 1.53 3.61 5.54
CA TYR A 2 0.43 3.61 4.57
C TYR A 2 -0.95 3.81 5.21
N PHE A 3 -1.28 3.04 6.26
CA PHE A 3 -2.54 3.19 6.97
C PHE A 3 -2.66 4.54 7.68
N ASP A 4 -1.56 5.04 8.25
CA ASP A 4 -1.52 6.38 8.88
C ASP A 4 -1.80 7.48 7.85
N VAL A 5 -1.27 7.36 6.63
CA VAL A 5 -1.54 8.27 5.52
C VAL A 5 -3.02 8.21 5.13
N LEU A 6 -3.61 7.01 5.05
CA LEU A 6 -5.02 6.84 4.72
C LEU A 6 -5.95 7.46 5.75
N GLU A 7 -5.65 7.33 7.04
CA GLU A 7 -6.45 7.92 8.13
C GLU A 7 -6.45 9.44 8.05
N ASN A 8 -5.30 10.03 7.76
CA ASN A 8 -5.07 11.47 7.68
C ASN A 8 -5.33 12.09 6.29
N LEU A 9 -6.14 11.42 5.45
CA LEU A 9 -6.61 12.00 4.18
C LEU A 9 -7.70 13.05 4.40
N THR A 10 -7.39 14.29 4.04
CA THR A 10 -8.32 15.42 4.08
C THR A 10 -9.32 15.37 2.91
N ALA A 11 -10.35 16.21 2.95
CA ALA A 11 -11.28 16.35 1.83
C ALA A 11 -10.58 16.84 0.54
N GLU A 12 -9.59 17.72 0.69
CA GLU A 12 -8.79 18.24 -0.43
C GLU A 12 -7.89 17.16 -1.03
N ASP A 13 -7.28 16.30 -0.20
CA ASP A 13 -6.50 15.16 -0.68
C ASP A 13 -7.36 14.23 -1.53
N ARG A 14 -8.61 13.97 -1.11
CA ARG A 14 -9.56 13.14 -1.86
C ARG A 14 -9.95 13.78 -3.18
N ARG A 15 -10.11 15.11 -3.22
CA ARG A 15 -10.38 15.86 -4.45
C ARG A 15 -9.23 15.73 -5.44
N ARG A 16 -8.00 15.96 -4.99
CA ARG A 16 -6.78 15.83 -5.82
C ARG A 16 -6.56 14.39 -6.28
N LEU A 17 -6.82 13.40 -5.42
CA LEU A 17 -6.77 11.98 -5.80
C LEU A 17 -7.79 11.66 -6.91
N ALA A 18 -8.99 12.23 -6.85
CA ALA A 18 -9.98 12.06 -7.90
C ALA A 18 -9.53 12.68 -9.23
N GLU A 19 -8.84 13.84 -9.21
CA GLU A 19 -8.22 14.43 -10.40
C GLU A 19 -7.14 13.51 -11.02
N HIS A 20 -6.47 12.71 -10.19
CA HIS A 20 -5.53 11.66 -10.63
C HIS A 20 -6.21 10.31 -10.95
N GLY A 21 -7.54 10.27 -11.04
CA GLY A 21 -8.30 9.06 -11.42
C GLY A 21 -8.54 8.07 -10.27
N VAL A 22 -8.36 8.49 -9.02
CA VAL A 22 -8.65 7.67 -7.82
C VAL A 22 -9.95 8.17 -7.17
N PRO A 23 -11.12 7.55 -7.45
CA PRO A 23 -12.39 7.97 -6.87
C PRO A 23 -12.47 7.63 -5.38
N SER A 24 -13.27 8.39 -4.62
CA SER A 24 -13.48 8.19 -3.18
C SER A 24 -13.94 6.79 -2.80
N SER A 25 -14.71 6.11 -3.67
CA SER A 25 -15.10 4.70 -3.47
C SER A 25 -13.89 3.79 -3.37
N ARG A 26 -12.85 4.03 -4.18
CA ARG A 26 -11.59 3.27 -4.15
C ARG A 26 -10.82 3.52 -2.86
N ILE A 27 -10.79 4.76 -2.38
CA ILE A 27 -10.15 5.12 -1.10
C ILE A 27 -10.84 4.40 0.07
N SER A 28 -12.18 4.26 0.02
CA SER A 28 -12.93 3.50 1.03
C SER A 28 -12.57 2.01 1.03
N GLU A 29 -12.34 1.40 -0.14
CA GLU A 29 -11.87 0.01 -0.25
C GLU A 29 -10.47 -0.21 0.36
N TRP A 30 -9.62 0.82 0.31
CA TRP A 30 -8.29 0.78 0.93
C TRP A 30 -8.39 0.79 2.45
N ARG A 31 -9.27 1.65 2.99
CA ARG A 31 -9.50 1.76 4.45
C ARG A 31 -10.09 0.49 5.05
N SER A 32 -10.95 -0.22 4.31
CA SER A 32 -11.51 -1.50 4.77
C SER A 32 -10.55 -2.68 4.63
N ALA A 33 -9.29 -2.45 4.21
CA ALA A 33 -8.27 -3.47 3.95
C ALA A 33 -8.69 -4.56 2.94
N ASN A 34 -9.80 -4.34 2.23
CA ASN A 34 -10.33 -5.29 1.26
C ASN A 34 -9.36 -5.42 0.08
N ARG A 35 -8.85 -4.26 -0.39
CA ARG A 35 -7.94 -4.16 -1.53
C ARG A 35 -6.84 -3.13 -1.28
N LEU A 36 -5.60 -3.48 -1.63
CA LEU A 36 -4.49 -2.55 -1.65
C LEU A 36 -4.45 -1.76 -2.98
N PRO A 37 -3.93 -0.54 -2.97
CA PRO A 37 -3.83 0.32 -4.15
C PRO A 37 -2.92 -0.32 -5.18
N THR A 38 -3.26 -0.16 -6.46
CA THR A 38 -2.32 -0.53 -7.53
C THR A 38 -1.12 0.41 -7.54
N ARG A 39 -0.04 0.01 -8.23
CA ARG A 39 1.17 0.84 -8.37
C ARG A 39 0.88 2.28 -8.82
N SER A 40 0.02 2.46 -9.83
CA SER A 40 -0.36 3.79 -10.33
C SER A 40 -1.15 4.60 -9.30
N GLN A 41 -2.00 3.93 -8.50
CA GLN A 41 -2.76 4.57 -7.43
C GLN A 41 -1.88 4.96 -6.24
N ALA A 42 -0.89 4.12 -5.91
CA ALA A 42 0.13 4.43 -4.93
C ALA A 42 0.99 5.63 -5.36
N LEU A 43 1.32 5.72 -6.66
CA LEU A 43 2.02 6.88 -7.21
C LEU A 43 1.18 8.17 -7.09
N ALA A 44 -0.11 8.09 -7.39
CA ALA A 44 -1.04 9.22 -7.20
C ALA A 44 -1.10 9.64 -5.72
N LEU A 45 -1.17 8.68 -4.79
CA LEU A 45 -1.16 8.95 -3.35
C LEU A 45 0.15 9.62 -2.89
N ALA A 46 1.29 9.10 -3.36
CA ALA A 46 2.60 9.67 -3.07
C ALA A 46 2.70 11.11 -3.60
N THR A 47 2.20 11.36 -4.81
CA THR A 47 2.18 12.69 -5.42
C THR A 47 1.31 13.68 -4.63
N VAL A 48 0.09 13.27 -4.24
CA VAL A 48 -0.84 14.14 -3.52
C VAL A 48 -0.33 14.48 -2.13
N LYS A 49 0.24 13.50 -1.42
CA LYS A 49 0.73 13.66 -0.04
C LYS A 49 2.21 14.05 0.05
N ASN A 50 2.86 14.28 -1.09
CA ASN A 50 4.28 14.60 -1.19
C ASN A 50 5.15 13.60 -0.40
N LEU A 51 4.94 12.31 -0.66
CA LEU A 51 5.65 11.20 -0.04
C LEU A 51 6.65 10.59 -1.03
N ASP A 52 7.68 9.94 -0.48
CA ASP A 52 8.58 9.11 -1.28
C ASP A 52 7.83 7.87 -1.78
N PHE A 53 7.72 7.76 -3.11
CA PHE A 53 7.02 6.64 -3.74
C PHE A 53 7.71 5.30 -3.50
N GLY A 54 9.05 5.25 -3.46
CA GLY A 54 9.80 4.01 -3.22
C GLY A 54 9.66 3.49 -1.79
N VAL A 55 9.49 4.37 -0.81
CA VAL A 55 9.14 3.98 0.57
C VAL A 55 7.72 3.43 0.63
N LEU A 56 6.76 4.13 0.01
CA LEU A 56 5.36 3.70 -0.03
C LEU A 56 5.18 2.36 -0.76
N GLU A 57 5.83 2.18 -1.90
CA GLU A 57 5.79 0.96 -2.70
C GLU A 57 6.33 -0.23 -1.90
N ARG A 58 7.48 -0.07 -1.22
CA ARG A 58 8.04 -1.12 -0.36
C ARG A 58 7.08 -1.53 0.75
N GLU A 59 6.45 -0.57 1.41
CA GLU A 59 5.48 -0.88 2.46
C GLU A 59 4.26 -1.63 1.92
N LEU A 60 3.72 -1.20 0.77
CA LEU A 60 2.60 -1.88 0.11
C LEU A 60 2.96 -3.32 -0.28
N THR A 61 4.15 -3.54 -0.82
CA THR A 61 4.66 -4.89 -1.11
C THR A 61 4.74 -5.75 0.16
N ILE A 62 5.25 -5.21 1.27
CA ILE A 62 5.30 -5.94 2.54
C ILE A 62 3.87 -6.33 3.01
N LEU A 63 2.89 -5.44 2.83
CA LEU A 63 1.50 -5.71 3.19
C LEU A 63 0.86 -6.79 2.29
N GLU A 64 1.09 -6.75 0.98
CA GLU A 64 0.65 -7.79 0.04
C GLU A 64 1.22 -9.15 0.42
N MET A 65 2.53 -9.20 0.67
CA MET A 65 3.23 -10.44 1.03
C MET A 65 2.74 -11.03 2.35
N LYS A 66 2.44 -10.19 3.34
CA LYS A 66 1.82 -10.66 4.59
C LYS A 66 0.44 -11.28 4.33
N LYS A 67 -0.42 -10.61 3.57
CA LYS A 67 -1.77 -11.11 3.23
C LYS A 67 -1.72 -12.43 2.45
N ASP A 68 -0.76 -12.57 1.54
CA ASP A 68 -0.57 -13.81 0.77
C ASP A 68 -0.01 -14.94 1.65
N SER A 69 0.90 -14.60 2.57
CA SER A 69 1.45 -15.55 3.54
C SER A 69 0.38 -16.10 4.50
N GLU A 70 -0.58 -15.28 4.94
CA GLU A 70 -1.70 -15.74 5.77
C GLU A 70 -2.59 -16.76 5.05
N LYS A 71 -2.70 -16.67 3.72
CA LYS A 71 -3.50 -17.57 2.90
C LYS A 71 -2.76 -18.82 2.45
N ASN A 72 -1.43 -18.83 2.49
CA ASN A 72 -0.62 -19.91 1.94
C ASN A 72 0.51 -20.32 2.88
N ALA A 73 0.29 -21.43 3.60
CA ALA A 73 1.25 -22.00 4.55
C ALA A 73 2.62 -22.35 3.91
N GLY A 74 2.65 -22.73 2.63
CA GLY A 74 3.90 -22.98 1.90
C GLY A 74 4.71 -21.70 1.67
N PHE A 75 4.02 -20.59 1.42
CA PHE A 75 4.64 -19.28 1.26
C PHE A 75 5.17 -18.73 2.60
N GLN A 76 4.49 -18.97 3.71
CA GLN A 76 5.02 -18.65 5.06
C GLN A 76 6.35 -19.33 5.34
N HIS A 77 6.45 -20.62 5.02
CA HIS A 77 7.67 -21.38 5.24
C HIS A 77 8.83 -20.88 4.38
N LEU A 78 8.55 -20.53 3.11
CA LEU A 78 9.51 -19.91 2.20
C LEU A 78 9.97 -18.53 2.72
N MET A 79 9.03 -17.66 3.10
CA MET A 79 9.31 -16.33 3.65
C MET A 79 10.12 -16.39 4.94
N THR A 80 9.84 -17.37 5.81
CA THR A 80 10.61 -17.59 7.05
C THR A 80 12.05 -18.01 6.76
N ARG A 81 12.28 -18.81 5.71
CA ARG A 81 13.63 -19.18 5.27
C ARG A 81 14.38 -18.04 4.58
N LEU A 82 13.68 -17.20 3.81
CA LEU A 82 14.28 -16.07 3.09
C LEU A 82 14.53 -14.83 3.95
N LYS A 83 13.92 -14.77 5.14
CA LYS A 83 14.01 -13.64 6.09
C LYS A 83 15.46 -13.23 6.44
N GLY A 84 16.43 -14.15 6.34
CA GLY A 84 17.86 -13.87 6.58
C GLY A 84 18.68 -13.51 5.34
N ALA A 85 18.18 -13.81 4.14
CA ALA A 85 18.87 -13.53 2.86
C ALA A 85 18.38 -12.25 2.18
N TRP A 86 17.19 -11.78 2.55
CA TRP A 86 16.62 -10.52 2.05
C TRP A 86 17.01 -9.34 2.92
N GLN A 87 18.24 -8.88 2.76
CA GLN A 87 18.64 -7.51 3.08
C GLN A 87 18.64 -6.72 1.77
N PHE A 88 17.58 -5.94 1.49
CA PHE A 88 17.74 -4.77 0.63
C PHE A 88 18.07 -3.60 1.56
N SER A 89 19.37 -3.28 1.58
CA SER A 89 20.00 -2.08 2.13
C SER A 89 19.24 -0.81 1.81
#